data_AF-A0A7J4J5R1-F1
#
_entry.id   AF-A0A7J4J5R1-F1
#
_cell.length_a   1.000
_cell.length_b   1.000
_cell.length_c   1.000
_cell.angle_alpha   90.00
_cell.angle_beta   90.00
_cell.angle_gamma   90.00
#
_symmetry.space_group_name_H-M   'P 1'
#
loop_
_entity.id
_entity.type
_entity.pdbx_description
1 polymer ?
#
loop_
_entity_poly.entity_id
_entity_poly.type
_entity_poly.pdbx_seq_one_letter_code
_entity_poly.pdbx_strand_id
1 'polypeptide(L)'
;MHLTKLQQSNTLVIVEGKNDKHALQKLGLNNILTLSTPLFKILDIINGKKVAILTDFDKEGQHYYKKLKSLCSQHGIKIDNTLREYLQKKTSLVHIEGLATFVRNQQRTLQSSQHNVNQRFSSLQQI
;
A
#
# COMPACT_ATOMS: atom_id res chain seq x y z
N MET A 1 8.58 4.70 6.41
CA MET A 1 7.79 3.51 5.99
C MET A 1 7.18 3.77 4.61
N HIS A 2 7.10 2.78 3.71
CA HIS A 2 6.61 2.99 2.32
C HIS A 2 5.18 3.56 2.25
N LEU A 3 4.32 3.19 3.20
CA LEU A 3 2.96 3.74 3.33
C LEU A 3 2.97 5.24 3.60
N THR A 4 3.86 5.73 4.48
CA THR A 4 4.00 7.16 4.79
C THR A 4 4.38 7.99 3.58
N LYS A 5 5.26 7.45 2.72
CA LYS A 5 5.61 8.09 1.46
C LYS A 5 4.39 8.26 0.55
N LEU A 6 3.51 7.26 0.50
CA LEU A 6 2.26 7.33 -0.27
C LEU A 6 1.27 8.34 0.33
N GLN A 7 1.08 8.32 1.66
CA GLN A 7 0.21 9.27 2.38
C GLN A 7 0.60 10.74 2.12
N GLN A 8 1.89 11.03 2.03
CA GLN A 8 2.42 12.37 1.83
C GLN A 8 2.58 12.77 0.35
N SER A 9 2.32 11.84 -0.57
CA SER A 9 2.47 12.09 -2.01
C SER A 9 1.13 12.37 -2.67
N ASN A 10 1.16 13.05 -3.82
CA ASN A 10 0.00 13.18 -4.69
C ASN A 10 -0.22 11.94 -5.60
N THR A 11 0.29 10.76 -5.19
CA THR A 11 0.16 9.52 -5.95
C THR A 11 -1.28 9.02 -5.87
N LEU A 12 -1.89 8.72 -7.01
CA LEU A 12 -3.21 8.12 -7.07
C LEU A 12 -3.12 6.61 -6.84
N VAL A 13 -3.81 6.09 -5.84
CA VAL A 13 -3.83 4.66 -5.52
C VAL A 13 -5.01 4.00 -6.24
N ILE A 14 -4.75 2.91 -6.96
CA ILE A 14 -5.78 2.11 -7.63
C ILE A 14 -5.96 0.81 -6.85
N VAL A 15 -7.20 0.52 -6.44
CA VAL A 15 -7.59 -0.71 -5.73
C VAL A 15 -8.75 -1.41 -6.44
N GLU A 16 -9.01 -2.67 -6.10
CA GLU A 16 -10.09 -3.45 -6.72
C GLU A 16 -11.47 -2.98 -6.25
N GLY A 17 -11.69 -3.02 -4.92
CA GLY A 17 -13.00 -2.85 -4.32
C GLY A 17 -13.17 -1.61 -3.44
N LYS A 18 -14.42 -1.35 -3.05
CA LYS A 18 -14.76 -0.29 -2.09
C LYS A 18 -14.26 -0.60 -0.68
N ASN A 19 -14.16 -1.87 -0.31
CA ASN A 19 -13.66 -2.28 1.00
C ASN A 19 -12.16 -1.98 1.14
N ASP A 20 -11.36 -2.29 0.11
CA ASP A 20 -9.94 -1.91 0.04
C ASP A 20 -9.77 -0.41 0.21
N LYS A 21 -10.58 0.37 -0.52
CA LYS A 21 -10.58 1.83 -0.39
C LYS A 21 -10.82 2.24 1.07
N HIS A 22 -11.85 1.70 1.73
CA HIS A 22 -12.12 2.02 3.13
C HIS A 22 -10.98 1.60 4.07
N ALA A 23 -10.37 0.44 3.84
CA ALA A 23 -9.24 -0.04 4.63
C ALA A 23 -8.04 0.91 4.50
N LEU A 24 -7.71 1.34 3.27
CA LEU A 24 -6.63 2.29 3.00
C LEU A 24 -6.93 3.70 3.51
N GLN A 25 -8.19 4.15 3.47
CA GLN A 25 -8.61 5.43 4.05
C GLN A 25 -8.43 5.47 5.57
N LYS A 26 -8.74 4.37 6.27
CA LYS A 26 -8.43 4.22 7.71
C LYS A 26 -6.93 4.28 8.00
N LEU A 27 -6.10 3.98 7.00
CA LEU A 27 -4.65 4.12 7.04
C LEU A 27 -4.18 5.49 6.49
N GLY A 28 -5.06 6.47 6.31
CA GLY A 28 -4.70 7.84 5.91
C GLY A 28 -4.42 8.04 4.41
N LEU A 29 -4.73 7.07 3.55
CA LEU A 29 -4.67 7.25 2.10
C LEU A 29 -6.01 7.78 1.57
N ASN A 30 -6.02 8.99 1.02
CA ASN A 30 -7.26 9.64 0.58
C ASN A 30 -7.43 9.68 -0.94
N ASN A 31 -6.33 9.66 -1.70
CA ASN A 31 -6.35 9.72 -3.16
C ASN A 31 -6.47 8.31 -3.77
N ILE A 32 -7.69 7.75 -3.76
CA ILE A 32 -7.96 6.35 -4.14
C ILE A 32 -9.03 6.24 -5.24
N LEU A 33 -8.73 5.50 -6.29
CA LEU A 33 -9.62 5.08 -7.37
C LEU A 33 -9.90 3.58 -7.30
N THR A 34 -11.14 3.17 -7.53
CA THR A 34 -11.56 1.75 -7.53
C THR A 34 -11.75 1.23 -8.96
N LEU A 35 -11.44 -0.05 -9.19
CA LEU A 35 -11.62 -0.75 -10.46
C LEU A 35 -13.09 -1.05 -10.81
N SER A 36 -14.04 -0.70 -9.96
CA SER A 36 -15.46 -0.62 -10.32
C SER A 36 -15.75 0.35 -11.48
N THR A 37 -14.78 1.19 -11.83
CA THR A 37 -14.85 2.12 -12.96
C THR A 37 -14.38 1.41 -14.25
N PRO A 38 -15.07 1.57 -15.39
CA PRO A 38 -14.59 1.03 -16.67
C PRO A 38 -13.16 1.49 -17.00
N LEU A 39 -12.33 0.60 -17.55
CA LEU A 39 -10.90 0.85 -17.76
C LEU A 39 -10.58 2.07 -18.64
N PHE A 40 -11.40 2.36 -19.65
CA PHE A 40 -11.20 3.53 -20.50
C PHE A 40 -11.33 4.83 -19.69
N LYS A 41 -12.31 4.93 -18.79
CA LYS A 41 -12.46 6.08 -17.88
C LYS A 41 -11.32 6.15 -16.87
N ILE A 42 -10.83 5.00 -16.40
CA ILE A 42 -9.67 4.96 -15.52
C ILE A 42 -8.48 5.62 -16.20
N LEU A 43 -8.24 5.29 -17.48
CA LEU A 43 -7.12 5.85 -18.25
C LEU A 43 -7.18 7.38 -18.30
N ASP A 44 -8.35 7.95 -18.60
CA ASP A 44 -8.56 9.39 -18.60
C ASP A 44 -8.27 10.03 -17.23
N ILE A 45 -8.68 9.36 -16.15
CA ILE A 45 -8.47 9.83 -14.77
C ILE A 45 -6.99 9.80 -14.38
N ILE A 46 -6.23 8.81 -14.85
CA ILE A 46 -4.82 8.60 -14.44
C ILE A 46 -3.81 9.29 -15.35
N ASN A 47 -4.23 9.81 -16.50
CA ASN A 47 -3.35 10.49 -17.43
C ASN A 47 -2.61 11.67 -16.75
N GLY A 48 -1.31 11.79 -17.00
CA GLY A 48 -0.44 12.81 -16.38
C GLY A 48 -0.18 12.63 -14.87
N LYS A 49 -0.73 11.59 -14.23
CA LYS A 49 -0.53 11.32 -12.80
C LYS A 49 0.54 10.25 -12.58
N LYS A 50 1.10 10.24 -11.37
CA LYS A 50 1.82 9.09 -10.84
C LYS A 50 0.83 8.20 -10.10
N VAL A 51 0.84 6.91 -10.38
CA VAL A 51 -0.13 5.95 -9.81
C VAL A 51 0.56 4.87 -8.99
N ALA A 52 -0.11 4.35 -7.97
CA ALA A 52 0.28 3.12 -7.29
C ALA A 52 -0.86 2.12 -7.44
N ILE A 53 -0.56 0.92 -7.89
CA ILE A 53 -1.57 -0.14 -8.07
C ILE A 53 -1.46 -1.06 -6.85
N LEU A 54 -2.52 -1.16 -6.06
CA LEU A 54 -2.61 -2.01 -4.86
C LEU A 54 -3.82 -2.94 -5.02
N THR A 55 -3.69 -3.92 -5.90
CA THR A 55 -4.61 -5.06 -6.05
C THR A 55 -4.25 -6.16 -5.06
N ASP A 56 -5.16 -7.11 -4.88
CA ASP A 56 -4.91 -8.33 -4.12
C ASP A 56 -3.79 -9.16 -4.77
N PHE A 57 -3.20 -10.06 -3.97
CA PHE A 57 -2.08 -10.91 -4.36
C PHE A 57 -2.51 -12.28 -4.87
N ASP A 58 -3.82 -12.49 -5.05
CA ASP A 58 -4.38 -13.67 -5.70
C ASP A 58 -4.27 -13.63 -7.23
N LYS A 59 -4.87 -14.62 -7.91
CA LYS A 59 -4.80 -14.74 -9.37
C LYS A 59 -5.52 -13.59 -10.08
N GLU A 60 -6.67 -13.14 -9.58
CA GLU A 60 -7.46 -12.07 -10.22
C GLU A 60 -6.79 -10.72 -10.02
N GLY A 61 -6.33 -10.41 -8.81
CA GLY A 61 -5.58 -9.20 -8.52
C GLY A 61 -4.28 -9.12 -9.32
N GLN A 62 -3.58 -10.26 -9.53
CA GLN A 62 -2.43 -10.30 -10.44
C GLN A 62 -2.80 -10.02 -11.90
N HIS A 63 -3.95 -10.50 -12.36
CA HIS A 63 -4.46 -10.19 -13.70
C HIS A 63 -4.71 -8.69 -13.86
N TYR A 64 -5.42 -8.07 -12.91
CA TYR A 64 -5.68 -6.63 -12.91
C TYR A 64 -4.40 -5.80 -12.89
N TYR A 65 -3.44 -6.16 -12.03
CA TYR A 65 -2.16 -5.47 -11.99
C TYR A 65 -1.41 -5.52 -13.33
N LYS A 66 -1.32 -6.70 -13.97
CA LYS A 66 -0.64 -6.84 -15.27
C LYS A 66 -1.33 -6.00 -16.34
N LYS A 67 -2.66 -6.00 -16.36
CA LYS A 67 -3.46 -5.23 -17.31
C LYS A 67 -3.25 -3.72 -17.15
N LEU A 68 -3.37 -3.21 -15.91
CA LEU A 68 -3.13 -1.80 -15.59
C LEU A 68 -1.68 -1.38 -15.85
N LYS A 69 -0.72 -2.24 -15.51
CA LYS A 69 0.71 -1.98 -15.77
C LYS A 69 0.98 -1.84 -17.27
N SER A 70 0.41 -2.73 -18.09
CA SER A 70 0.52 -2.66 -19.54
C SER A 70 -0.07 -1.36 -20.08
N LEU A 71 -1.30 -1.02 -19.67
CA LEU A 71 -1.96 0.23 -20.05
C LEU A 71 -1.14 1.46 -19.65
N CYS A 72 -0.67 1.53 -18.40
CA CYS A 72 0.17 2.64 -17.96
C CYS A 72 1.45 2.76 -18.78
N SER A 73 2.10 1.63 -19.09
CA SER A 73 3.31 1.60 -19.92
C SER A 73 3.06 2.11 -21.34
N GLN A 74 1.95 1.70 -21.95
CA GLN A 74 1.57 2.13 -23.31
C GLN A 74 1.30 3.63 -23.40
N HIS A 75 0.82 4.24 -22.30
CA HIS A 75 0.46 5.66 -22.24
C HIS A 75 1.50 6.53 -21.49
N GLY A 76 2.69 5.99 -21.18
CA GLY A 76 3.75 6.74 -20.51
C GLY A 76 3.45 7.16 -19.07
N ILE A 77 2.48 6.51 -18.41
CA ILE A 77 2.06 6.80 -17.04
C ILE A 77 3.04 6.18 -16.05
N LYS A 78 3.51 6.98 -15.09
CA LYS A 78 4.49 6.55 -14.08
C LYS A 78 3.81 5.73 -12.98
N ILE A 79 4.32 4.52 -12.73
CA ILE A 79 3.85 3.63 -11.65
C ILE A 79 4.82 3.65 -10.47
N ASP A 80 4.32 3.85 -9.26
CA ASP A 80 4.99 3.60 -8.00
C ASP A 80 4.66 2.19 -7.49
N ASN A 81 5.59 1.26 -7.68
CA ASN A 81 5.43 -0.12 -7.20
C ASN A 81 6.02 -0.35 -5.80
N THR A 82 6.58 0.68 -5.16
CA THR A 82 7.41 0.49 -3.96
C THR A 82 6.66 -0.20 -2.83
N LEU A 83 5.42 0.22 -2.54
CA LEU A 83 4.62 -0.39 -1.47
C LEU A 83 4.17 -1.80 -1.84
N ARG A 84 3.73 -2.02 -3.09
CA ARG A 84 3.28 -3.34 -3.53
C ARG A 84 4.41 -4.38 -3.46
N GLU A 85 5.59 -4.03 -3.96
CA GLU A 85 6.77 -4.89 -3.90
C GLU A 85 7.21 -5.18 -2.46
N TYR A 86 7.14 -4.19 -1.58
CA TYR A 86 7.40 -4.39 -0.16
C TYR A 86 6.42 -5.39 0.46
N LEU A 87 5.12 -5.22 0.22
CA LEU A 87 4.09 -6.12 0.74
C LEU A 87 4.28 -7.55 0.22
N GLN A 88 4.55 -7.72 -1.08
CA GLN A 88 4.83 -9.04 -1.67
C GLN A 88 6.05 -9.73 -1.05
N LYS A 89 7.13 -8.97 -0.81
CA LYS A 89 8.40 -9.56 -0.35
C LYS A 89 8.47 -9.76 1.16
N LYS A 90 7.71 -9.00 1.94
CA LYS A 90 7.88 -8.90 3.40
C LYS A 90 6.66 -9.37 4.19
N THR A 91 5.57 -9.77 3.52
CA THR A 91 4.33 -10.16 4.19
C THR A 91 3.72 -11.38 3.52
N SER A 92 2.92 -12.14 4.28
CA SER A 92 2.03 -13.19 3.76
C SER A 92 0.63 -12.65 3.43
N LEU A 93 0.51 -11.34 3.23
CA LEU A 93 -0.77 -10.70 2.92
C LEU A 93 -1.30 -11.25 1.59
N VAL A 94 -2.57 -11.68 1.58
CA VAL A 94 -3.28 -12.06 0.35
C VAL A 94 -4.16 -10.91 -0.13
N HIS A 95 -4.93 -10.31 0.79
CA HIS A 95 -5.91 -9.27 0.49
C HIS A 95 -5.52 -7.91 1.09
N ILE A 96 -5.79 -6.83 0.37
CA ILE A 96 -5.50 -5.45 0.81
C ILE A 96 -6.25 -5.08 2.08
N GLU A 97 -7.46 -5.62 2.31
CA GLU A 97 -8.20 -5.43 3.56
C GLU A 97 -7.38 -5.83 4.81
N GLY A 98 -6.50 -6.83 4.69
CA GLY A 98 -5.61 -7.27 5.77
C GLY A 98 -4.50 -6.28 6.13
N LEU A 99 -4.26 -5.25 5.32
CA LEU A 99 -3.15 -4.32 5.49
C LEU A 99 -3.26 -3.55 6.81
N ALA A 100 -4.48 -3.23 7.24
CA ALA A 100 -4.71 -2.53 8.50
C ALA A 100 -4.23 -3.35 9.71
N THR A 101 -4.51 -4.66 9.69
CA THR A 101 -4.04 -5.59 10.73
C THR A 101 -2.52 -5.71 10.70
N PHE A 102 -1.92 -5.81 9.50
CA PHE A 102 -0.47 -5.84 9.35
C PHE A 102 0.21 -4.60 9.93
N VAL A 103 -0.26 -3.40 9.58
CA VAL A 103 0.30 -2.12 10.07
C VAL A 103 0.20 -2.04 11.59
N ARG A 104 -0.95 -2.42 12.16
CA ARG A 104 -1.16 -2.43 13.62
C ARG A 104 -0.20 -3.39 14.33
N ASN A 105 -0.02 -4.60 13.79
CA ASN A 105 0.89 -5.59 14.36
C ASN A 105 2.34 -5.10 14.30
N GLN A 106 2.73 -4.46 13.19
CA GLN A 106 4.08 -3.91 13.04
C GLN A 106 4.35 -2.78 14.05
N GLN A 107 3.37 -1.89 14.27
CA GLN A 107 3.46 -0.83 15.29
C GLN A 107 3.61 -1.40 16.70
N ARG A 108 2.85 -2.45 17.04
CA ARG A 108 2.96 -3.14 18.33
C ARG A 108 4.36 -3.74 18.51
N THR A 109 4.86 -4.48 17.53
CA THR A 109 6.21 -5.07 17.60
C THR A 109 7.29 -4.01 17.82
N LEU A 110 7.21 -2.87 17.10
CA LEU A 110 8.17 -1.77 17.24
C LEU A 110 8.13 -1.16 18.66
N GLN A 111 6.95 -0.98 19.24
CA GLN A 111 6.79 -0.47 20.61
C GLN A 111 7.36 -1.45 21.64
N SER A 112 7.09 -2.75 21.48
CA SER A 112 7.63 -3.80 22.37
C SER A 112 9.16 -3.89 22.30
N SER A 113 9.75 -3.74 21.12
CA SER A 113 11.20 -3.74 20.94
C SER A 113 11.86 -2.51 21.59
N GLN A 114 11.28 -1.31 21.42
CA GLN A 114 11.81 -0.09 22.05
C GLN A 114 11.72 -0.15 23.58
N HIS A 115 10.62 -0.69 24.13
CA HIS A 115 10.46 -0.84 25.57
C HIS A 115 11.54 -1.76 26.18
N ASN A 116 11.82 -2.91 25.55
CA ASN A 116 12.86 -3.84 26.01
C ASN A 116 14.27 -3.24 25.93
N VAL A 117 14.56 -2.46 24.89
CA VAL A 117 15.85 -1.76 24.76
C VAL A 117 16.02 -0.75 25.89
N ASN A 118 15.01 0.10 26.12
CA ASN A 118 15.07 1.12 27.17
C ASN A 118 15.23 0.52 28.58
N GLN A 119 14.53 -0.58 28.89
CA GLN A 119 14.68 -1.31 30.16
C GLN A 119 16.12 -1.80 30.37
N ARG A 120 16.73 -2.42 29.35
CA ARG A 120 18.11 -2.91 29.41
C ARG A 120 19.14 -1.80 29.59
N PHE A 121 18.99 -0.68 28.86
CA PHE A 121 19.90 0.46 29.00
C PHE A 121 19.81 1.09 30.40
N SER A 122 18.61 1.25 30.96
CA SER A 122 18.42 1.77 32.32
C SER A 122 19.06 0.86 33.38
N SER A 123 18.99 -0.46 33.22
CA SER A 123 19.65 -1.39 34.15
C SER A 123 21.19 -1.37 34.08
N LEU A 124 21.77 -0.97 32.95
CA LEU A 124 23.24 -0.88 32.78
C LEU A 124 23.84 0.42 33.32
N GLN A 125 23.02 1.47 33.52
CA GLN A 125 23.46 2.76 34.06
C GLN A 125 23.38 2.85 35.59
N GLN A 126 22.89 1.80 36.27
CA GLN A 126 22.78 1.73 37.72
C GLN A 126 23.92 0.95 38.40
N ILE A 127 24.98 0.63 37.65
CA ILE A 127 26.21 -0.03 38.10
C ILE A 127 27.36 0.96 37.97
#